data_AF-A0A9P5Z191-F1
#
_entry.id   AF-A0A9P5Z191-F1
#
_cell.length_a   1.000
_cell.length_b   1.000
_cell.length_c   1.000
_cell.angle_alpha   90.00
_cell.angle_beta   90.00
_cell.angle_gamma   90.00
#
_symmetry.space_group_name_H-M   'P 1'
#
loop_
_entity.id
_entity.type
_entity.pdbx_description
1 polymer ?
#
loop_
_entity_poly.entity_id
_entity_poly.type
_entity_poly.pdbx_seq_one_letter_code
_entity_poly.pdbx_strand_id
1 'polypeptide(L)'
;MNADEENRYWAETEKGRMALQQSDARYVGKEVRQERSSSTPPLVMYYTPALPDVEQPKKEAKRYISCKNYCKWHKMVFPGRPHPDLREAHKLQKLHTGPELRMIDHIARMLTDDQVFSQRLHRRNPNYRKIWLAWFRS
;
A
#
# COMPACT_ATOMS: atom_id res chain seq x y z
N MET A 1 -13.39 -28.77 43.51
CA MET A 1 -14.18 -27.55 43.75
C MET A 1 -15.14 -27.86 44.87
N ASN A 2 -15.00 -27.17 45.99
CA ASN A 2 -15.82 -27.42 47.18
C ASN A 2 -17.12 -26.60 47.08
N ALA A 3 -18.23 -27.12 47.60
CA ALA A 3 -19.55 -26.44 47.49
C ALA A 3 -19.55 -25.02 48.10
N ASP A 4 -18.71 -24.80 49.12
CA ASP A 4 -18.55 -23.50 49.77
C ASP A 4 -17.81 -22.48 48.90
N GLU A 5 -16.89 -22.94 48.03
CA GLU A 5 -16.17 -22.08 47.09
C GLU A 5 -17.08 -21.63 45.95
N GLU A 6 -17.95 -22.52 45.48
CA GLU A 6 -18.94 -22.23 44.45
C GLU A 6 -19.97 -21.20 44.95
N ASN A 7 -20.45 -21.33 46.19
CA ASN A 7 -21.37 -20.36 46.78
C ASN A 7 -20.75 -18.96 46.92
N ARG A 8 -19.47 -18.87 47.30
CA ARG A 8 -18.76 -17.58 47.35
C ARG A 8 -18.62 -16.95 45.98
N TYR A 9 -18.26 -17.76 44.97
CA TYR A 9 -18.15 -17.31 43.59
C TYR A 9 -19.47 -16.71 43.09
N TRP A 10 -20.60 -17.40 43.32
CA TRP A 10 -21.91 -16.89 42.91
C TRP A 10 -22.32 -15.62 43.66
N ALA A 11 -22.02 -15.53 44.95
CA ALA A 11 -22.32 -14.33 45.75
C ALA A 11 -21.53 -13.09 45.29
N GLU A 12 -20.25 -13.26 44.92
CA GLU A 12 -19.41 -12.18 44.39
C GLU A 12 -19.84 -11.75 42.99
N THR A 13 -20.21 -12.72 42.15
CA THR A 13 -20.70 -12.48 40.79
C THR A 13 -22.02 -11.69 40.81
N GLU A 14 -22.92 -12.01 41.74
CA GLU A 14 -24.21 -11.32 41.90
C GLU A 14 -24.03 -9.85 42.36
N LYS A 15 -23.05 -9.59 43.24
CA LYS A 15 -22.68 -8.21 43.62
C LYS A 15 -22.16 -7.39 42.44
N GLY A 16 -21.30 -7.98 41.61
CA GLY A 16 -20.79 -7.33 40.39
C GLY A 16 -21.91 -7.03 39.40
N ARG A 17 -22.85 -7.96 39.22
CA ARG A 17 -24.03 -7.81 38.37
C ARG A 17 -24.91 -6.64 38.82
N MET A 18 -25.17 -6.52 40.13
CA MET A 18 -25.96 -5.42 40.70
C MET A 18 -25.26 -4.06 40.52
N ALA A 19 -23.94 -3.98 40.69
CA ALA A 19 -23.19 -2.74 40.50
C ALA A 19 -23.20 -2.25 39.04
N LEU A 20 -23.07 -3.18 38.08
CA LEU A 20 -23.19 -2.88 36.66
C LEU A 20 -24.60 -2.44 36.27
N GLN A 21 -25.63 -3.04 36.89
CA GLN A 21 -27.03 -2.67 36.65
C GLN A 21 -27.36 -1.25 37.16
N GLN A 22 -26.74 -0.80 38.27
CA GLN A 22 -26.87 0.57 38.76
C GLN A 22 -26.17 1.61 37.88
N SER A 23 -25.15 1.19 37.12
CA SER A 23 -24.39 2.05 36.20
C SER A 23 -24.90 1.99 34.75
N ASP A 24 -26.02 1.29 34.51
CA ASP A 24 -26.61 1.20 33.17
C ASP A 24 -27.23 2.56 32.80
N ALA A 25 -26.61 3.23 31.82
CA ALA A 25 -27.04 4.52 31.29
C ALA A 25 -28.48 4.51 30.72
N ARG A 26 -29.09 3.33 30.54
CA ARG A 26 -30.51 3.19 30.18
C ARG A 26 -31.49 3.61 31.29
N TYR A 27 -31.05 3.75 32.54
CA TYR A 27 -31.92 4.11 33.67
C TYR A 27 -31.80 5.59 34.12
N VAL A 28 -30.85 6.34 33.59
CA VAL A 28 -30.72 7.79 33.82
C VAL A 28 -31.67 8.51 32.86
N GLY A 29 -32.95 8.58 33.20
CA GLY A 29 -33.96 9.33 32.41
C GLY A 29 -35.19 8.55 32.00
N LYS A 30 -35.74 7.72 32.90
CA LYS A 30 -37.05 7.08 32.70
C LYS A 30 -38.22 7.98 33.13
N GLU A 31 -38.16 9.24 32.75
CA GLU A 31 -39.37 10.06 32.58
C GLU A 31 -39.20 10.85 31.30
N VAL A 32 -40.31 11.03 30.60
CA VAL A 32 -40.43 11.66 29.27
C VAL A 32 -40.30 10.68 28.11
N ARG A 33 -41.47 10.13 27.74
CA ARG A 33 -41.82 9.88 26.33
C ARG A 33 -41.53 11.16 25.55
N GLN A 34 -40.41 11.21 24.83
CA GLN A 34 -40.13 12.32 23.93
C GLN A 34 -40.27 11.87 22.48
N GLU A 35 -41.22 12.52 21.85
CA GLU A 35 -41.54 12.51 20.44
C GLU A 35 -40.26 12.66 19.60
N ARG A 36 -40.21 11.92 18.51
CA ARG A 36 -39.07 11.86 17.57
C ARG A 36 -38.82 13.25 16.97
N SER A 37 -37.99 14.06 17.62
CA SER A 37 -37.37 15.23 17.00
C SER A 37 -36.35 14.72 15.97
N SER A 38 -36.44 15.24 14.74
CA SER A 38 -35.65 14.90 13.55
C SER A 38 -34.15 15.24 13.64
N SER A 39 -33.59 15.40 14.84
CA SER A 39 -32.21 15.83 15.08
C SER A 39 -31.34 14.75 15.75
N THR A 40 -31.89 13.59 16.10
CA THR A 40 -31.13 12.56 16.80
C THR A 40 -30.54 11.57 15.78
N PRO A 41 -29.20 11.45 15.68
CA PRO A 41 -28.58 10.51 14.77
C PRO A 41 -29.02 9.07 15.11
N PRO A 42 -29.21 8.21 14.09
CA PRO A 42 -29.73 6.87 14.30
C PRO A 42 -28.83 6.08 15.24
N LEU A 43 -29.43 5.45 16.25
CA LEU A 43 -28.75 4.60 17.20
C LEU A 43 -28.25 3.34 16.47
N VAL A 44 -26.92 3.21 16.34
CA VAL A 44 -26.29 2.04 15.72
C VAL A 44 -26.33 0.88 16.71
N MET A 45 -27.27 -0.05 16.51
CA MET A 45 -27.53 -1.18 17.41
C MET A 45 -26.39 -2.21 17.46
N TYR A 46 -25.53 -2.25 16.44
CA TYR A 46 -24.36 -3.11 16.38
C TYR A 46 -23.28 -2.47 15.51
N TYR A 47 -22.06 -2.39 16.05
CA TYR A 47 -20.89 -1.97 15.29
C TYR A 47 -20.24 -3.21 14.68
N THR A 48 -20.25 -3.30 13.35
CA THR A 48 -19.45 -4.31 12.64
C THR A 48 -18.12 -3.65 12.26
N PRO A 49 -17.01 -3.97 12.94
CA PRO A 49 -15.71 -3.45 12.54
C PRO A 49 -15.42 -3.89 11.10
N ALA A 50 -14.85 -2.98 10.30
CA ALA A 50 -14.33 -3.35 9.00
C ALA A 50 -13.32 -4.49 9.18
N LEU A 51 -13.60 -5.63 8.56
CA LEU A 51 -12.62 -6.71 8.50
C LEU A 51 -11.35 -6.15 7.83
N PRO A 52 -10.15 -6.44 8.36
CA PRO A 52 -8.91 -6.01 7.73
C PRO A 52 -8.92 -6.50 6.29
N ASP A 53 -8.59 -5.62 5.34
CA ASP A 53 -8.46 -5.98 3.94
C ASP A 53 -7.49 -7.17 3.87
N VAL A 54 -8.03 -8.35 3.54
CA VAL A 54 -7.20 -9.49 3.19
C VAL A 54 -6.54 -9.09 1.89
N GLU A 55 -5.29 -8.63 1.96
CA GLU A 55 -4.52 -8.21 0.80
C GLU A 55 -4.49 -9.34 -0.21
N GLN A 56 -5.40 -9.31 -1.18
CA GLN A 56 -5.29 -10.20 -2.31
C GLN A 56 -3.97 -9.85 -3.00
N PRO A 57 -3.14 -10.85 -3.37
CA PRO A 57 -1.92 -10.57 -4.11
C PRO A 57 -2.32 -9.84 -5.38
N LYS A 58 -2.06 -8.53 -5.41
CA LYS A 58 -2.37 -7.68 -6.55
C LYS A 58 -1.61 -8.28 -7.72
N LYS A 59 -2.34 -8.90 -8.66
CA LYS A 59 -1.75 -9.41 -9.90
C LYS A 59 -0.98 -8.24 -10.49
N GLU A 60 0.34 -8.33 -10.51
CA GLU A 60 1.17 -7.24 -11.03
C GLU A 60 0.76 -7.01 -12.48
N ALA A 61 0.08 -5.89 -12.73
CA ALA A 61 -0.33 -5.53 -14.08
C ALA A 61 0.92 -5.51 -14.95
N LYS A 62 0.88 -6.21 -16.10
CA LYS A 62 1.98 -6.20 -17.06
C LYS A 62 2.26 -4.75 -17.43
N ARG A 63 3.40 -4.25 -16.96
CA ARG A 63 3.80 -2.86 -17.17
C ARG A 63 4.56 -2.78 -18.48
N TYR A 64 4.18 -1.81 -19.31
CA TYR A 64 4.84 -1.55 -20.57
C TYR A 64 5.56 -0.21 -20.48
N ILE A 65 6.75 -0.13 -21.06
CA ILE A 65 7.53 1.11 -21.17
C ILE A 65 7.64 1.50 -22.65
N SER A 66 7.76 2.79 -22.94
CA SER A 66 7.94 3.21 -24.32
C SER A 66 9.30 2.72 -24.85
N CYS A 67 9.36 2.36 -26.14
CA CYS A 67 10.63 2.00 -26.80
C CYS A 67 11.66 3.13 -26.70
N LYS A 68 11.21 4.39 -26.74
CA LYS A 68 12.05 5.57 -26.55
C LYS A 68 12.70 5.59 -25.16
N ASN A 69 11.93 5.33 -24.10
CA ASN A 69 12.45 5.28 -22.73
C ASN A 69 13.49 4.16 -22.58
N TYR A 70 13.26 3.01 -23.21
CA TYR A 70 14.22 1.91 -23.20
C TYR A 70 15.54 2.28 -23.89
N CYS A 71 15.47 2.86 -25.09
CA CYS A 71 16.66 3.36 -25.80
C CYS A 71 17.41 4.42 -24.96
N LYS A 72 16.67 5.32 -24.32
CA LYS A 72 17.21 6.37 -23.45
C LYS A 72 17.93 5.79 -22.24
N TRP A 73 17.28 4.88 -21.51
CA TRP A 73 17.89 4.14 -20.41
C TRP A 73 19.17 3.43 -20.85
N HIS A 74 19.13 2.73 -21.99
CA HIS A 74 20.29 2.01 -22.49
C HIS A 74 21.45 2.96 -22.83
N LYS A 75 21.16 4.18 -23.31
CA LYS A 75 22.16 5.24 -23.52
C LYS A 75 22.78 5.72 -22.21
N MET A 76 21.97 5.83 -21.16
CA MET A 76 22.41 6.29 -19.84
C MET A 76 23.26 5.23 -19.11
N VAL A 77 22.85 3.96 -19.14
CA VAL A 77 23.46 2.88 -18.37
C VAL A 77 24.67 2.25 -19.07
N PHE A 78 24.64 2.15 -20.40
CA PHE A 78 25.70 1.52 -21.20
C PHE A 78 26.35 2.51 -22.16
N PRO A 79 27.08 3.51 -21.64
CA PRO A 79 27.79 4.47 -22.48
C PRO A 79 28.82 3.76 -23.37
N GLY A 80 28.80 4.08 -24.67
CA GLY A 80 29.81 3.62 -25.63
C GLY A 80 29.52 2.27 -26.29
N ARG A 81 28.42 1.61 -25.91
CA ARG A 81 27.92 0.44 -26.63
C ARG A 81 27.01 0.87 -27.79
N PRO A 82 26.87 0.05 -28.85
CA PRO A 82 25.81 0.24 -29.82
C PRO A 82 24.46 0.25 -29.08
N HIS A 83 23.64 1.25 -29.40
CA HIS A 83 22.34 1.44 -28.75
C HIS A 83 21.26 0.79 -29.60
N PRO A 84 20.29 0.10 -28.98
CA PRO A 84 19.23 -0.58 -29.70
C PRO A 84 18.37 0.42 -30.47
N ASP A 85 17.97 0.04 -31.68
CA ASP A 85 16.93 0.76 -32.41
C ASP A 85 15.55 0.53 -31.79
N LEU A 86 14.54 1.33 -32.15
CA LEU A 86 13.18 1.22 -31.62
C LEU A 86 12.59 -0.19 -31.82
N ARG A 87 12.87 -0.83 -32.96
CA ARG A 87 12.43 -2.20 -33.25
C ARG A 87 13.09 -3.23 -32.35
N GLU A 88 14.37 -3.05 -32.05
CA GLU A 88 15.14 -3.92 -31.17
C GLU A 88 14.73 -3.70 -29.71
N ALA A 89 14.53 -2.45 -29.31
CA ALA A 89 14.03 -2.09 -27.99
C ALA A 89 12.70 -2.79 -27.69
N HIS A 90 11.76 -2.81 -28.63
CA HIS A 90 10.49 -3.54 -28.46
C HIS A 90 10.69 -5.04 -28.22
N LYS A 91 11.68 -5.67 -28.86
CA LYS A 91 12.01 -7.08 -28.63
C LYS A 91 12.66 -7.28 -27.27
N LEU A 92 13.65 -6.45 -26.93
CA LEU A 92 14.40 -6.54 -25.68
C LEU A 92 13.53 -6.26 -24.45
N GLN A 93 12.55 -5.36 -24.55
CA GLN A 93 11.59 -5.10 -23.47
C GLN A 93 10.83 -6.35 -23.04
N LYS A 94 10.56 -7.29 -23.95
CA LYS A 94 9.84 -8.53 -23.64
C LYS A 94 10.68 -9.51 -22.81
N LEU A 95 12.01 -9.33 -22.79
CA LEU A 95 12.92 -10.16 -22.01
C LEU A 95 13.01 -9.72 -20.55
N HIS A 96 12.49 -8.53 -20.23
CA HIS A 96 12.58 -7.95 -18.89
C HIS A 96 11.36 -8.28 -18.03
N THR A 97 11.60 -8.42 -16.73
CA THR A 97 10.52 -8.62 -15.74
C THR A 97 9.79 -7.30 -15.43
N GLY A 98 8.58 -7.38 -14.87
CA GLY A 98 7.83 -6.19 -14.45
C GLY A 98 8.60 -5.26 -13.49
N PRO A 99 9.27 -5.79 -12.45
CA PRO A 99 10.18 -5.03 -11.60
C PRO A 99 11.33 -4.35 -12.35
N GLU A 100 11.98 -5.06 -13.28
CA GLU A 100 13.06 -4.49 -14.10
C GLU A 100 12.54 -3.34 -14.96
N LEU A 101 11.40 -3.51 -15.62
CA LEU A 101 10.78 -2.47 -16.44
C LEU A 101 10.43 -1.21 -15.62
N ARG A 102 10.03 -1.37 -14.34
CA ARG A 102 9.85 -0.24 -13.41
C ARG A 102 11.15 0.51 -13.17
N MET A 103 12.24 -0.22 -12.92
CA MET A 103 13.54 0.39 -12.66
C MET A 103 14.13 1.05 -13.91
N ILE A 104 13.96 0.43 -15.08
CA ILE A 104 14.33 0.98 -16.38
C ILE A 104 13.60 2.30 -16.61
N ASP A 105 12.28 2.33 -16.43
CA ASP A 105 11.47 3.56 -16.58
C ASP A 105 11.88 4.63 -15.57
N HIS A 106 12.13 4.25 -14.33
CA HIS A 106 12.59 5.16 -13.28
C HIS A 106 13.90 5.85 -13.67
N ILE A 107 14.91 5.09 -14.09
CA ILE A 107 16.20 5.64 -14.53
C ILE A 107 16.01 6.49 -15.80
N ALA A 108 15.20 6.03 -16.77
CA ALA A 108 14.95 6.79 -18.01
C ALA A 108 14.33 8.17 -17.76
N ARG A 109 13.59 8.34 -16.66
CA ARG A 109 12.98 9.61 -16.26
C ARG A 109 13.91 10.55 -15.48
N MET A 110 15.08 10.08 -15.04
CA MET A 110 16.02 10.91 -14.25
C MET A 110 16.70 12.02 -15.05
N LEU A 111 16.80 11.87 -16.37
CA LEU A 111 17.33 12.89 -17.28
C LEU A 111 16.25 13.30 -18.28
N THR A 112 16.36 14.50 -18.85
CA THR A 112 15.52 14.90 -19.98
C THR A 112 16.01 14.26 -21.28
N ASP A 113 15.15 14.21 -22.30
CA ASP A 113 15.52 13.68 -23.62
C ASP A 113 16.65 14.53 -24.23
N ASP A 114 16.54 15.85 -24.12
CA ASP A 114 17.57 16.77 -24.59
C ASP A 114 18.92 16.46 -23.93
N GLN A 115 18.95 16.21 -22.62
CA GLN A 115 20.20 15.85 -21.95
C GLN A 115 20.77 14.56 -22.57
N VAL A 116 19.99 13.49 -22.67
CA VAL A 116 20.50 12.18 -23.13
C VAL A 116 20.88 12.16 -24.61
N PHE A 117 20.14 12.86 -25.46
CA PHE A 117 20.33 12.83 -26.91
C PHE A 117 21.19 13.98 -27.46
N SER A 118 21.46 15.03 -26.68
CA SER A 118 22.41 16.07 -27.07
C SER A 118 23.83 15.52 -27.20
N GLN A 119 24.46 15.75 -28.35
CA GLN A 119 25.86 15.36 -28.65
C GLN A 119 26.88 15.94 -27.64
N ARG A 120 26.52 16.98 -26.88
CA ARG A 120 27.39 17.66 -25.91
C ARG A 120 27.64 16.88 -24.61
N LEU A 121 26.89 15.81 -24.31
CA LEU A 121 27.17 14.97 -23.14
C LEU A 121 28.28 13.95 -23.40
N HIS A 122 29.49 14.43 -23.65
CA HIS A 122 30.69 13.58 -23.55
C HIS A 122 31.09 13.30 -22.09
N ARG A 123 30.52 14.01 -21.12
CA ARG A 123 30.57 13.62 -19.70
C ARG A 123 29.41 12.69 -19.35
N ARG A 124 29.45 11.48 -19.91
CA ARG A 124 28.53 10.38 -19.57
C ARG A 124 28.66 10.07 -18.08
N ASN A 125 27.60 10.37 -17.33
CA ASN A 125 27.62 10.27 -15.87
C ASN A 125 27.50 8.78 -15.46
N PRO A 126 28.55 8.13 -14.93
CA PRO A 126 28.54 6.69 -14.63
C PRO A 126 27.60 6.31 -13.47
N ASN A 127 26.99 7.31 -12.82
CA ASN A 127 26.11 7.12 -11.68
C ASN A 127 24.87 6.28 -12.02
N TYR A 128 24.29 6.40 -13.21
CA TYR A 128 23.11 5.60 -13.58
C TYR A 128 23.43 4.11 -13.73
N ARG A 129 24.64 3.79 -14.20
CA ARG A 129 25.12 2.40 -14.23
C ARG A 129 25.28 1.85 -12.83
N LYS A 130 25.79 2.65 -11.88
CA LYS A 130 25.90 2.24 -10.47
C LYS A 130 24.53 1.99 -9.86
N ILE A 131 23.55 2.86 -10.09
CA ILE A 131 22.17 2.70 -9.63
C ILE A 131 21.57 1.39 -10.17
N TRP A 132 21.72 1.15 -11.48
CA TRP A 132 21.25 -0.09 -12.10
C TRP A 132 21.90 -1.35 -11.50
N LEU A 133 23.23 -1.34 -11.35
CA LEU A 133 23.97 -2.48 -10.80
C LEU A 133 23.69 -2.71 -9.31
N ALA A 134 23.47 -1.64 -8.54
CA ALA A 134 23.11 -1.74 -7.13
C ALA A 134 21.73 -2.39 -6.97
N TRP A 135 20.76 -1.98 -7.80
CA TRP A 135 19.44 -2.60 -7.83
C TRP A 135 19.51 -4.08 -8.26
N PHE A 136 20.28 -4.41 -9.30
CA PHE A 136 20.39 -5.78 -9.79
C PHE A 136 21.07 -6.75 -8.81
N ARG A 137 21.80 -6.24 -7.82
CA ARG A 137 22.49 -7.04 -6.78
C ARG A 137 21.73 -7.12 -5.46
N SER A 138 20.66 -6.35 -5.33
CA SER A 138 19.73 -6.35 -4.19
C SER A 138 18.72 -7.48 -4.32
#